data_AF-A0A0A0M3W1-F1
#
_entry.id   AF-A0A0A0M3W1-F1
#
_cell.length_a   1.000
_cell.length_b   1.000
_cell.length_c   1.000
_cell.angle_alpha   90.00
_cell.angle_beta   90.00
_cell.angle_gamma   90.00
#
_symmetry.space_group_name_H-M   'P 1'
#
loop_
_entity.id
_entity.type
_entity.pdbx_description
1 polymer ?
#
loop_
_entity_poly.entity_id
_entity_poly.type
_entity_poly.pdbx_seq_one_letter_code
_entity_poly.pdbx_strand_id
1 'polypeptide(L)'
;PIKAPVAGIAMGLIKEGDDFAVLSDILGDEDHLGDMDFKVAGTSEGISALQMDIKIQGITEDIMKAALAQAKQGRLHILGEMAKALNAPREELSEFAPRLLTMKIHPDKIREVIGKGGSTIQAITKETGTQIDIQDDGTIVIASVNAAAANAAKERIEQITSDVEPGRIYEGKVAKIMDFGAFVTILPGKDGLVHVSQISSERVEKVSDKLSEGDVVKVKVLEVDKQGRIRLSMKAVEEGEGASAE
;
A
#
# COMPACT_ATOMS: atom_id res chain seq x y z
N PRO A 1 -11.89 -0.52 -3.41
CA PRO A 1 -13.03 0.09 -4.13
C PRO A 1 -14.13 -0.96 -4.34
N ILE A 2 -15.42 -0.59 -4.22
CA ILE A 2 -16.52 -1.54 -4.47
C ILE A 2 -16.58 -1.91 -5.97
N LYS A 3 -16.89 -3.17 -6.28
CA LYS A 3 -17.00 -3.65 -7.68
C LYS A 3 -18.29 -3.17 -8.35
N ALA A 4 -19.38 -3.10 -7.60
CA ALA A 4 -20.70 -2.64 -8.05
C ALA A 4 -21.51 -2.15 -6.83
N PRO A 5 -22.48 -1.24 -7.02
CA PRO A 5 -23.43 -0.87 -5.97
C PRO A 5 -24.34 -2.05 -5.61
N VAL A 6 -24.72 -2.12 -4.33
CA VAL A 6 -25.58 -3.17 -3.78
C VAL A 6 -26.78 -2.50 -3.12
N ALA A 7 -27.98 -3.01 -3.38
CA ALA A 7 -29.19 -2.63 -2.67
C ALA A 7 -29.84 -3.86 -2.03
N GLY A 8 -30.70 -3.62 -1.05
CA GLY A 8 -31.55 -4.63 -0.44
C GLY A 8 -33.01 -4.21 -0.49
N ILE A 9 -33.91 -5.20 -0.44
CA ILE A 9 -35.34 -4.98 -0.25
C ILE A 9 -35.89 -5.96 0.77
N ALA A 10 -36.77 -5.47 1.65
CA ALA A 10 -37.55 -6.30 2.56
C ALA A 10 -38.84 -6.74 1.86
N MET A 11 -39.16 -8.02 1.96
CA MET A 11 -40.27 -8.64 1.25
C MET A 11 -41.08 -9.47 2.23
N GLY A 12 -42.39 -9.51 2.03
CA GLY A 12 -43.31 -10.31 2.82
C GLY A 12 -44.17 -11.20 1.93
N LEU A 13 -44.78 -12.20 2.54
CA LEU A 13 -45.75 -13.07 1.93
C LEU A 13 -46.92 -13.26 2.90
N ILE A 14 -48.14 -13.08 2.38
CA ILE A 14 -49.38 -13.48 3.05
C ILE A 14 -50.00 -14.60 2.20
N LYS A 15 -50.45 -15.68 2.85
CA LYS A 15 -51.00 -16.85 2.17
C LYS A 15 -52.24 -17.37 2.90
N GLU A 16 -53.34 -17.48 2.17
CA GLU A 16 -54.60 -18.05 2.67
C GLU A 16 -55.11 -19.10 1.68
N GLY A 17 -55.19 -20.37 2.10
CA GLY A 17 -55.57 -21.46 1.20
C GLY A 17 -54.61 -21.58 0.01
N ASP A 18 -55.10 -21.46 -1.21
CA ASP A 18 -54.28 -21.47 -2.44
C ASP A 18 -53.87 -20.06 -2.90
N ASP A 19 -54.45 -19.01 -2.31
CA ASP A 19 -54.17 -17.62 -2.65
C ASP A 19 -52.97 -17.09 -1.86
N PHE A 20 -52.16 -16.26 -2.51
CA PHE A 20 -51.04 -15.59 -1.87
C PHE A 20 -50.79 -14.18 -2.44
N ALA A 21 -50.25 -13.31 -1.60
CA ALA A 21 -49.79 -11.98 -1.97
C ALA A 21 -48.33 -11.81 -1.54
N VAL A 22 -47.49 -11.37 -2.47
CA VAL A 22 -46.11 -10.96 -2.20
C VAL A 22 -46.10 -9.46 -1.98
N LEU A 23 -45.62 -9.03 -0.81
CA LEU A 23 -45.48 -7.64 -0.43
C LEU A 23 -44.04 -7.17 -0.67
N SER A 24 -43.89 -5.94 -1.14
CA SER A 24 -42.59 -5.31 -1.41
C SER A 24 -42.37 -4.12 -0.50
N ASP A 25 -41.16 -4.02 0.04
CA ASP A 25 -40.75 -2.99 1.00
C ASP A 25 -41.66 -2.95 2.23
N ILE A 26 -41.77 -4.12 2.88
CA ILE A 26 -42.70 -4.33 3.98
C ILE A 26 -42.43 -3.42 5.19
N LEU A 27 -43.50 -2.98 5.81
CA LEU A 27 -43.50 -2.31 7.10
C LEU A 27 -43.37 -3.30 8.25
N GLY A 28 -43.08 -2.79 9.45
CA GLY A 28 -42.98 -3.63 10.66
C GLY A 28 -44.26 -4.40 10.99
N ASP A 29 -45.43 -3.79 10.75
CA ASP A 29 -46.72 -4.45 10.97
C ASP A 29 -46.97 -5.58 9.95
N GLU A 30 -46.55 -5.37 8.70
CA GLU A 30 -46.67 -6.38 7.62
C GLU A 30 -45.69 -7.54 7.84
N ASP A 31 -44.49 -7.28 8.39
CA ASP A 31 -43.55 -8.31 8.84
C ASP A 31 -44.12 -9.12 10.00
N HIS A 32 -44.76 -8.45 10.98
CA HIS A 32 -45.33 -9.13 12.15
C HIS A 32 -46.50 -10.05 11.76
N LEU A 33 -47.38 -9.58 10.88
CA LEU A 33 -48.60 -10.27 10.47
C LEU A 33 -48.39 -11.22 9.28
N GLY A 34 -47.28 -11.09 8.54
CA GLY A 34 -46.96 -11.92 7.39
C GLY A 34 -46.54 -13.35 7.74
N ASP A 35 -46.86 -14.27 6.83
CA ASP A 35 -46.60 -15.71 6.95
C ASP A 35 -45.16 -16.11 6.61
N MET A 36 -44.48 -15.27 5.85
CA MET A 36 -43.05 -15.34 5.60
C MET A 36 -42.51 -13.94 5.36
N ASP A 37 -41.31 -13.69 5.87
CA ASP A 37 -40.54 -12.50 5.60
C ASP A 37 -39.17 -12.88 5.05
N PHE A 38 -38.69 -12.10 4.09
CA PHE A 38 -37.38 -12.33 3.52
C PHE A 38 -36.74 -11.04 3.05
N LYS A 39 -35.41 -11.00 3.18
CA LYS A 39 -34.59 -9.85 2.85
C LYS A 39 -33.65 -10.29 1.73
N VAL A 40 -33.71 -9.60 0.59
CA VAL A 40 -32.88 -9.90 -0.58
C VAL A 40 -31.94 -8.74 -0.84
N ALA A 41 -30.64 -8.98 -0.82
CA ALA A 41 -29.62 -8.00 -1.17
C ALA A 41 -28.75 -8.47 -2.34
N GLY A 42 -28.31 -7.53 -3.17
CA GLY A 42 -27.51 -7.84 -4.35
C GLY A 42 -27.25 -6.67 -5.28
N THR A 43 -26.48 -6.97 -6.32
CA THR A 43 -26.20 -6.06 -7.44
C THR A 43 -27.27 -6.21 -8.52
N SER A 44 -27.09 -5.51 -9.65
CA SER A 44 -27.89 -5.75 -10.86
C SER A 44 -27.66 -7.13 -11.48
N GLU A 45 -26.48 -7.72 -11.27
CA GLU A 45 -26.07 -8.99 -11.87
C GLU A 45 -26.47 -10.21 -11.04
N GLY A 46 -26.67 -10.07 -9.72
CA GLY A 46 -26.93 -11.21 -8.86
C GLY A 46 -27.29 -10.86 -7.43
N ILE A 47 -27.60 -11.90 -6.66
CA ILE A 47 -27.87 -11.84 -5.22
C ILE A 47 -26.53 -11.99 -4.48
N SER A 48 -26.25 -11.10 -3.54
CA SER A 48 -25.10 -11.20 -2.63
C SER A 48 -25.48 -11.79 -1.27
N ALA A 49 -26.73 -11.58 -0.83
CA ALA A 49 -27.25 -12.15 0.40
C ALA A 49 -28.77 -12.38 0.28
N LEU A 50 -29.23 -13.47 0.87
CA LEU A 50 -30.64 -13.83 0.99
C LEU A 50 -30.86 -14.33 2.42
N GLN A 51 -31.76 -13.66 3.14
CA GLN A 51 -32.22 -14.09 4.46
C GLN A 51 -33.72 -14.36 4.37
N MET A 52 -34.18 -15.47 4.91
CA MET A 52 -35.58 -15.88 4.88
C MET A 52 -35.98 -16.40 6.25
N ASP A 53 -37.14 -15.96 6.73
CA ASP A 53 -37.83 -16.52 7.90
C ASP A 53 -39.24 -16.95 7.48
N ILE A 54 -39.53 -18.23 7.70
CA ILE A 54 -40.76 -18.88 7.23
C ILE A 54 -41.55 -19.29 8.46
N LYS A 55 -42.76 -18.75 8.62
CA LYS A 55 -43.60 -19.02 9.79
C LYS A 55 -44.65 -20.10 9.55
N ILE A 56 -44.96 -20.40 8.28
CA ILE A 56 -45.96 -21.40 7.88
C ILE A 56 -45.37 -22.50 7.00
N GLN A 57 -46.11 -23.61 6.88
CA GLN A 57 -45.83 -24.64 5.88
C GLN A 57 -46.53 -24.33 4.54
N GLY A 58 -46.09 -24.97 3.45
CA GLY A 58 -46.79 -24.88 2.15
C GLY A 58 -46.30 -23.77 1.22
N ILE A 59 -45.10 -23.24 1.43
CA ILE A 59 -44.43 -22.35 0.47
C ILE A 59 -43.79 -23.21 -0.61
N THR A 60 -44.32 -23.12 -1.83
CA THR A 60 -43.85 -23.89 -2.99
C THR A 60 -42.70 -23.18 -3.70
N GLU A 61 -41.98 -23.93 -4.54
CA GLU A 61 -40.93 -23.35 -5.40
C GLU A 61 -41.46 -22.24 -6.32
N ASP A 62 -42.70 -22.38 -6.80
CA ASP A 62 -43.32 -21.40 -7.68
C ASP A 62 -43.64 -20.08 -6.96
N ILE A 63 -44.11 -20.16 -5.71
CA ILE A 63 -44.30 -18.98 -4.85
C ILE A 63 -42.95 -18.29 -4.63
N MET A 64 -41.90 -19.07 -4.32
CA MET A 64 -40.54 -18.53 -4.14
C MET A 64 -39.99 -17.85 -5.40
N LYS A 65 -40.23 -18.44 -6.58
CA LYS A 65 -39.82 -17.83 -7.86
C LYS A 65 -40.52 -16.50 -8.09
N ALA A 66 -41.84 -16.44 -7.86
CA ALA A 66 -42.60 -15.20 -7.97
C ALA A 66 -42.09 -14.14 -6.98
N ALA A 67 -41.88 -14.54 -5.73
CA ALA A 67 -41.42 -13.66 -4.67
C ALA A 67 -40.02 -13.08 -4.96
N LEU A 68 -39.07 -13.92 -5.41
CA LEU A 68 -37.72 -13.49 -5.80
C LEU A 68 -37.72 -12.64 -7.08
N ALA A 69 -38.63 -12.91 -8.03
CA ALA A 69 -38.78 -12.09 -9.23
C ALA A 69 -39.25 -10.67 -8.88
N GLN A 70 -40.24 -10.55 -8.00
CA GLN A 70 -40.71 -9.26 -7.48
C GLN A 70 -39.62 -8.56 -6.66
N ALA A 71 -38.90 -9.29 -5.80
CA ALA A 71 -37.77 -8.75 -5.06
C ALA A 71 -36.65 -8.24 -5.97
N LYS A 72 -36.37 -8.92 -7.08
CA LYS A 72 -35.41 -8.44 -8.09
C LYS A 72 -35.86 -7.11 -8.70
N GLN A 73 -37.14 -6.98 -9.06
CA GLN A 73 -37.67 -5.73 -9.62
C GLN A 73 -37.54 -4.57 -8.62
N GLY A 74 -37.98 -4.79 -7.37
CA GLY A 74 -37.86 -3.78 -6.32
C GLY A 74 -36.40 -3.42 -6.01
N ARG A 75 -35.50 -4.40 -5.93
CA ARG A 75 -34.06 -4.15 -5.73
C ARG A 75 -33.46 -3.31 -6.85
N LEU A 76 -33.79 -3.61 -8.11
CA LEU A 76 -33.32 -2.84 -9.26
C LEU A 76 -33.87 -1.41 -9.26
N HIS A 77 -35.12 -1.23 -8.81
CA HIS A 77 -35.69 0.10 -8.62
C HIS A 77 -34.91 0.91 -7.59
N ILE A 78 -34.62 0.33 -6.41
CA ILE A 78 -33.84 0.99 -5.35
C ILE A 78 -32.42 1.31 -5.85
N LEU A 79 -31.76 0.39 -6.56
CA LEU A 79 -30.46 0.66 -7.21
C LEU A 79 -30.53 1.83 -8.19
N GLY A 80 -31.61 1.93 -8.95
CA GLY A 80 -31.87 3.05 -9.86
C GLY A 80 -31.97 4.39 -9.13
N GLU A 81 -32.68 4.44 -8.00
CA GLU A 81 -32.77 5.64 -7.17
C GLU A 81 -31.42 5.99 -6.52
N MET A 82 -30.67 5.00 -6.00
CA MET A 82 -29.32 5.21 -5.47
C MET A 82 -28.37 5.80 -6.52
N ALA A 83 -28.45 5.30 -7.76
CA ALA A 83 -27.60 5.75 -8.86
C ALA A 83 -27.82 7.23 -9.25
N LYS A 84 -29.00 7.81 -8.94
CA LYS A 84 -29.26 9.25 -9.14
C LYS A 84 -28.41 10.11 -8.21
N ALA A 85 -28.03 9.59 -7.05
CA ALA A 85 -27.18 10.30 -6.09
C ALA A 85 -25.69 10.02 -6.30
N LEU A 86 -25.32 8.75 -6.50
CA LEU A 86 -23.94 8.34 -6.73
C LEU A 86 -23.89 7.05 -7.54
N ASN A 87 -23.36 7.13 -8.76
CA ASN A 87 -23.28 6.00 -9.69
C ASN A 87 -21.94 5.23 -9.63
N ALA A 88 -20.87 5.87 -9.17
CA ALA A 88 -19.54 5.28 -9.08
C ALA A 88 -18.82 5.69 -7.79
N PRO A 89 -17.85 4.89 -7.30
CA PRO A 89 -16.97 5.32 -6.23
C PRO A 89 -16.27 6.64 -6.60
N ARG A 90 -16.10 7.54 -5.63
CA ARG A 90 -15.31 8.76 -5.85
C ARG A 90 -13.86 8.39 -6.15
N GLU A 91 -13.25 9.10 -7.09
CA GLU A 91 -11.83 8.91 -7.44
C GLU A 91 -10.92 9.19 -6.26
N GLU A 92 -11.26 10.23 -5.49
CA GLU A 92 -10.49 10.65 -4.33
C GLU A 92 -11.22 10.38 -3.02
N LEU A 93 -10.46 9.93 -2.02
CA LEU A 93 -10.89 9.86 -0.63
C LEU A 93 -11.02 11.27 -0.05
N SER A 94 -11.96 11.44 0.88
CA SER A 94 -12.14 12.67 1.65
C SER A 94 -10.80 13.18 2.22
N GLU A 95 -10.62 14.49 2.25
CA GLU A 95 -9.45 15.13 2.85
C GLU A 95 -9.28 14.80 4.34
N PHE A 96 -10.38 14.50 5.03
CA PHE A 96 -10.38 14.12 6.44
C PHE A 96 -10.30 12.60 6.67
N ALA A 97 -10.43 11.80 5.61
CA ALA A 97 -10.33 10.36 5.73
C ALA A 97 -8.85 9.96 5.85
N PRO A 98 -8.49 9.08 6.80
CA PRO A 98 -7.16 8.51 6.86
C PRO A 98 -6.80 7.85 5.52
N ARG A 99 -5.77 8.38 4.85
CA ARG A 99 -5.18 7.77 3.67
C ARG A 99 -4.22 6.69 4.13
N LEU A 100 -4.40 5.50 3.58
CA LEU A 100 -3.46 4.40 3.72
C LEU A 100 -2.54 4.41 2.50
N LEU A 101 -1.28 4.80 2.70
CA LEU A 101 -0.24 4.61 1.71
C LEU A 101 0.44 3.27 1.97
N THR A 102 0.48 2.42 0.96
CA THR A 102 1.21 1.15 1.03
C THR A 102 2.45 1.23 0.17
N MET A 103 3.59 0.82 0.73
CA MET A 103 4.85 0.66 0.01
C MET A 103 5.48 -0.68 0.35
N LYS A 104 6.36 -1.18 -0.50
CA LYS A 104 7.06 -2.45 -0.29
C LYS A 104 8.57 -2.23 -0.28
N ILE A 105 9.22 -2.80 0.73
CA ILE A 105 10.67 -2.76 0.90
C ILE A 105 11.24 -4.17 0.94
N HIS A 106 12.56 -4.31 0.78
CA HIS A 106 13.22 -5.60 0.96
C HIS A 106 13.15 -6.04 2.43
N PRO A 107 12.78 -7.30 2.75
CA PRO A 107 12.63 -7.76 4.14
C PRO A 107 13.87 -7.54 5.02
N ASP A 108 15.07 -7.63 4.44
CA ASP A 108 16.33 -7.39 5.16
C ASP A 108 16.44 -5.99 5.76
N LYS A 109 15.74 -5.01 5.17
CA LYS A 109 15.76 -3.60 5.57
C LYS A 109 14.73 -3.23 6.62
N ILE A 110 13.83 -4.15 6.96
CA ILE A 110 12.83 -3.93 8.01
C ILE A 110 13.53 -3.51 9.31
N ARG A 111 14.67 -4.14 9.63
CA ARG A 111 15.46 -3.81 10.83
C ARG A 111 16.00 -2.37 10.83
N GLU A 112 16.37 -1.85 9.66
CA GLU A 112 16.87 -0.48 9.50
C GLU A 112 15.74 0.55 9.68
N VAL A 113 14.55 0.25 9.12
CA VAL A 113 13.37 1.12 9.25
C VAL A 113 12.83 1.15 10.67
N ILE A 114 12.78 0.00 11.36
CA ILE A 114 12.37 -0.07 12.76
C ILE A 114 13.40 0.64 13.66
N GLY A 115 14.68 0.42 13.39
CA GLY A 115 15.78 0.89 14.24
C GLY A 115 15.91 0.10 15.53
N LYS A 116 16.96 0.39 16.33
CA LYS A 116 17.18 -0.31 17.60
C LYS A 116 16.02 -0.05 18.56
N GLY A 117 15.27 -1.10 18.92
CA GLY A 117 14.12 -1.01 19.82
C GLY A 117 12.94 -0.18 19.28
N GLY A 118 12.83 0.02 17.96
CA GLY A 118 11.76 0.85 17.38
C GLY A 118 12.05 2.35 17.38
N SER A 119 13.26 2.79 17.73
CA SER A 119 13.60 4.21 17.84
C SER A 119 13.40 4.99 16.55
N THR A 120 13.79 4.44 15.40
CA THR A 120 13.68 5.11 14.10
C THR A 120 12.22 5.26 13.68
N ILE A 121 11.44 4.19 13.76
CA ILE A 121 10.03 4.23 13.36
C ILE A 121 9.18 5.12 14.30
N GLN A 122 9.51 5.15 15.60
CA GLN A 122 8.88 6.05 16.56
C GLN A 122 9.21 7.52 16.27
N ALA A 123 10.46 7.81 15.88
CA ALA A 123 10.85 9.17 15.50
C ALA A 123 10.06 9.65 14.28
N ILE A 124 9.98 8.82 13.23
CA ILE A 124 9.20 9.14 12.01
C ILE A 124 7.74 9.37 12.38
N THR A 125 7.11 8.41 13.07
CA THR A 125 5.70 8.50 13.52
C THR A 125 5.44 9.78 14.32
N LYS A 126 6.34 10.16 15.23
CA LYS A 126 6.20 11.35 16.06
C LYS A 126 6.38 12.65 15.29
N GLU A 127 7.33 12.69 14.35
CA GLU A 127 7.61 13.88 13.53
C GLU A 127 6.49 14.13 12.51
N THR A 128 5.98 13.08 11.87
CA THR A 128 4.97 13.18 10.82
C THR A 128 3.54 13.07 11.34
N GLY A 129 3.34 12.59 12.57
CA GLY A 129 2.02 12.30 13.12
C GLY A 129 1.30 11.16 12.39
N THR A 130 2.02 10.31 11.68
CA THR A 130 1.47 9.17 10.93
C THR A 130 1.54 7.89 11.75
N GLN A 131 0.57 6.99 11.59
CA GLN A 131 0.68 5.63 12.12
C GLN A 131 1.29 4.72 11.07
N ILE A 132 2.39 4.04 11.39
CA ILE A 132 3.12 3.20 10.45
C ILE A 132 3.12 1.76 10.96
N ASP A 133 2.62 0.85 10.13
CA ASP A 133 2.61 -0.58 10.36
C ASP A 133 3.56 -1.27 9.37
N ILE A 134 4.35 -2.22 9.85
CA ILE A 134 5.37 -2.91 9.05
C ILE A 134 5.13 -4.42 9.19
N GLN A 135 4.92 -5.09 8.07
CA GLN A 135 4.73 -6.52 7.99
C GLN A 135 6.06 -7.23 7.71
N ASP A 136 6.16 -8.50 8.12
CA ASP A 136 7.36 -9.33 7.98
C ASP A 136 7.77 -9.59 6.51
N ASP A 137 6.85 -9.41 5.57
CA ASP A 137 7.10 -9.55 4.13
C ASP A 137 7.68 -8.28 3.48
N GLY A 138 7.92 -7.23 4.28
CA GLY A 138 8.41 -5.93 3.84
C GLY A 138 7.31 -4.97 3.38
N THR A 139 6.03 -5.31 3.55
CA THR A 139 4.92 -4.38 3.30
C THR A 139 4.83 -3.36 4.43
N ILE A 140 4.86 -2.07 4.08
CA ILE A 140 4.70 -0.97 5.02
C ILE A 140 3.41 -0.24 4.69
N VAL A 141 2.56 -0.06 5.70
CA VAL A 141 1.30 0.69 5.62
C VAL A 141 1.42 1.95 6.47
N ILE A 142 1.34 3.11 5.82
CA ILE A 142 1.39 4.43 6.45
C ILE A 142 -0.03 5.01 6.45
N ALA A 143 -0.62 5.16 7.62
CA ALA A 143 -1.92 5.77 7.83
C ALA A 143 -1.78 7.22 8.29
N SER A 144 -2.44 8.15 7.60
CA SER A 144 -2.51 9.56 8.00
C SER A 144 -3.78 10.23 7.53
N VAL A 145 -4.31 11.16 8.32
CA VAL A 145 -5.38 12.09 7.89
C VAL A 145 -4.87 13.19 6.97
N ASN A 146 -3.55 13.36 6.82
CA ASN A 146 -2.95 14.39 5.98
C ASN A 146 -2.05 13.73 4.91
N ALA A 147 -2.36 13.99 3.63
CA ALA A 147 -1.60 13.47 2.50
C ALA A 147 -0.13 13.91 2.51
N ALA A 148 0.16 15.16 2.89
CA ALA A 148 1.52 15.68 2.97
C ALA A 148 2.34 14.97 4.06
N ALA A 149 1.72 14.71 5.22
CA ALA A 149 2.35 13.97 6.31
C ALA A 149 2.64 12.51 5.92
N ALA A 150 1.69 11.85 5.25
CA ALA A 150 1.87 10.49 4.73
C ALA A 150 3.02 10.42 3.71
N ASN A 151 3.09 11.39 2.79
CA ASN A 151 4.18 11.48 1.81
C ASN A 151 5.53 11.76 2.46
N ALA A 152 5.60 12.64 3.46
CA ALA A 152 6.85 12.90 4.20
C ALA A 152 7.35 11.65 4.94
N ALA A 153 6.45 10.87 5.55
CA ALA A 153 6.80 9.61 6.18
C ALA A 153 7.32 8.59 5.15
N LYS A 154 6.64 8.49 3.99
CA LYS A 154 7.04 7.62 2.89
C LYS A 154 8.43 7.98 2.36
N GLU A 155 8.70 9.24 2.05
CA GLU A 155 10.01 9.70 1.57
C GLU A 155 11.13 9.37 2.58
N ARG A 156 10.86 9.51 3.88
CA ARG A 156 11.84 9.19 4.91
C ARG A 156 12.17 7.70 4.96
N ILE A 157 11.15 6.85 4.82
CA ILE A 157 11.33 5.39 4.73
C ILE A 157 12.06 5.03 3.43
N GLU A 158 11.74 5.66 2.31
CA GLU A 158 12.45 5.48 1.04
C GLU A 158 13.91 5.90 1.11
N GLN A 159 14.25 6.95 1.86
CA GLN A 159 15.64 7.36 2.08
C GLN A 159 16.43 6.31 2.88
N ILE A 160 15.83 5.77 3.95
CA ILE A 160 16.44 4.70 4.76
C ILE A 160 16.61 3.43 3.91
N THR A 161 15.57 3.11 3.14
CA THR A 161 15.53 1.88 2.34
C THR A 161 16.09 2.03 0.94
N SER A 162 16.62 3.19 0.57
CA SER A 162 17.20 3.40 -0.75
C SER A 162 18.39 2.48 -0.92
N ASP A 163 18.36 1.62 -1.94
CA ASP A 163 19.51 0.79 -2.27
C ASP A 163 20.61 1.60 -2.93
N VAL A 164 21.82 1.21 -2.59
CA VAL A 164 23.01 1.62 -3.32
C VAL A 164 23.16 0.60 -4.44
N GLU A 165 22.74 0.97 -5.64
CA GLU A 165 22.75 0.08 -6.80
C GLU A 165 24.19 -0.14 -7.27
N PRO A 166 24.65 -1.42 -7.42
CA PRO A 166 25.91 -1.71 -8.07
C PRO A 166 25.92 -1.13 -9.49
N GLY A 167 27.00 -0.43 -9.84
CA GLY A 167 27.18 0.22 -11.13
C GLY A 167 26.74 1.69 -11.17
N ARG A 168 26.00 2.19 -10.16
CA ARG A 168 25.60 3.60 -10.11
C ARG A 168 26.69 4.48 -9.51
N ILE A 169 26.81 5.70 -10.04
CA ILE A 169 27.73 6.72 -9.56
C ILE A 169 27.00 7.58 -8.54
N TYR A 170 27.60 7.76 -7.37
CA TYR A 170 27.10 8.59 -6.28
C TYR A 170 28.12 9.69 -5.97
N GLU A 171 27.63 10.87 -5.58
CA GLU A 171 28.46 11.89 -4.96
C GLU A 171 28.44 11.66 -3.45
N GLY A 172 29.61 11.43 -2.86
CA GLY A 172 29.74 11.14 -1.45
C GLY A 172 30.83 11.97 -0.79
N LYS A 173 30.69 12.18 0.51
CA LYS A 173 31.66 12.94 1.32
C LYS A 173 32.65 11.99 1.97
N VAL A 174 33.95 12.28 1.88
CA VAL A 174 34.99 11.52 2.57
C VAL A 174 34.81 11.68 4.07
N ALA A 175 34.39 10.61 4.75
CA ALA A 175 34.16 10.59 6.18
C ALA A 175 35.47 10.37 6.95
N LYS A 176 36.33 9.47 6.45
CA LYS A 176 37.59 9.12 7.11
C LYS A 176 38.60 8.51 6.15
N ILE A 177 39.87 8.84 6.33
CA ILE A 177 40.97 8.27 5.54
C ILE A 177 41.77 7.27 6.40
N MET A 178 42.16 6.14 5.80
CA MET A 178 43.00 5.10 6.38
C MET A 178 44.13 4.73 5.41
N ASP A 179 45.16 4.03 5.91
CA ASP A 179 46.33 3.65 5.10
C ASP A 179 45.99 2.74 3.90
N PHE A 180 44.89 1.99 3.98
CA PHE A 180 44.45 1.06 2.93
C PHE A 180 43.29 1.59 2.06
N GLY A 181 42.76 2.79 2.34
CA GLY A 181 41.63 3.34 1.60
C GLY A 181 40.91 4.50 2.29
N ALA A 182 39.81 4.96 1.68
CA ALA A 182 38.98 6.04 2.21
C ALA A 182 37.53 5.58 2.39
N PHE A 183 36.92 5.96 3.51
CA PHE A 183 35.49 5.79 3.75
C PHE A 183 34.73 6.99 3.21
N VAL A 184 33.78 6.74 2.33
CA VAL A 184 32.96 7.77 1.67
C VAL A 184 31.50 7.52 2.01
N THR A 185 30.85 8.50 2.63
CA THR A 185 29.41 8.46 2.91
C THR A 185 28.65 8.90 1.67
N ILE A 186 27.90 7.96 1.07
CA ILE A 186 27.15 8.17 -0.18
C ILE A 186 25.67 8.44 0.06
N LEU A 187 25.11 7.88 1.15
CA LEU A 187 23.75 8.14 1.61
C LEU A 187 23.77 8.24 3.14
N PRO A 188 22.81 8.92 3.78
CA PRO A 188 22.73 8.99 5.24
C PRO A 188 22.70 7.59 5.86
N GLY A 189 23.75 7.24 6.62
CA GLY A 189 23.90 5.94 7.26
C GLY A 189 24.49 4.82 6.37
N LYS A 190 24.89 5.12 5.13
CA LYS A 190 25.59 4.17 4.24
C LYS A 190 26.97 4.69 3.85
N ASP A 191 27.99 4.02 4.39
CA ASP A 191 29.39 4.26 4.08
C ASP A 191 29.91 3.18 3.13
N GLY A 192 30.69 3.61 2.13
CA GLY A 192 31.43 2.69 1.27
C GLY A 192 32.94 2.88 1.40
N LEU A 193 33.67 1.81 1.13
CA LEU A 193 35.13 1.81 1.17
C LEU A 193 35.68 1.91 -0.25
N VAL A 194 36.48 2.95 -0.50
CA VAL A 194 37.34 3.05 -1.68
C VAL A 194 38.71 2.49 -1.30
N HIS A 195 39.07 1.33 -1.85
CA HIS A 195 40.39 0.75 -1.63
C HIS A 195 41.47 1.56 -2.36
N VAL A 196 42.70 1.63 -1.82
CA VAL A 196 43.81 2.40 -2.42
C VAL A 196 44.04 2.12 -3.92
N SER A 197 43.85 0.89 -4.36
CA SER A 197 43.99 0.49 -5.78
C SER A 197 42.88 1.00 -6.72
N GLN A 198 41.77 1.48 -6.15
CA GLN A 198 40.57 1.97 -6.85
C GLN A 198 40.43 3.50 -6.81
N ILE A 199 41.42 4.22 -6.26
CA ILE A 199 41.43 5.69 -6.16
C ILE A 199 41.87 6.36 -7.47
N SER A 200 42.97 5.90 -8.08
CA SER A 200 43.55 6.51 -9.29
C SER A 200 44.31 5.46 -10.11
N SER A 201 44.33 5.62 -11.44
CA SER A 201 45.06 4.76 -12.41
C SER A 201 46.57 4.74 -12.14
N GLU A 202 47.08 5.79 -11.54
CA GLU A 202 48.48 5.96 -11.12
C GLU A 202 48.77 5.24 -9.78
N ARG A 203 50.04 4.87 -9.56
CA ARG A 203 50.48 4.26 -8.30
C ARG A 203 50.48 5.32 -7.19
N VAL A 204 49.45 5.28 -6.35
CA VAL A 204 49.31 6.18 -5.18
C VAL A 204 50.01 5.53 -3.98
N GLU A 205 51.07 6.15 -3.45
CA GLU A 205 51.77 5.67 -2.24
C GLU A 205 51.01 6.01 -0.95
N LYS A 206 50.28 7.14 -0.91
CA LYS A 206 49.44 7.52 0.22
C LYS A 206 48.10 8.09 -0.22
N VAL A 207 47.03 7.58 0.39
CA VAL A 207 45.65 8.03 0.14
C VAL A 207 45.47 9.54 0.44
N SER A 208 46.20 10.03 1.45
CA SER A 208 46.22 11.43 1.88
C SER A 208 46.73 12.42 0.81
N ASP A 209 47.41 11.93 -0.23
CA ASP A 209 47.98 12.80 -1.27
C ASP A 209 46.94 13.17 -2.34
N LYS A 210 45.83 12.42 -2.42
CA LYS A 210 44.76 12.61 -3.42
C LYS A 210 43.39 12.92 -2.80
N LEU A 211 43.17 12.62 -1.52
CA LEU A 211 41.89 12.82 -0.84
C LEU A 211 42.10 13.50 0.52
N SER A 212 41.21 14.42 0.86
CA SER A 212 41.13 15.01 2.20
C SER A 212 39.83 14.60 2.90
N GLU A 213 39.87 14.54 4.24
CA GLU A 213 38.65 14.33 5.02
C GLU A 213 37.68 15.50 4.80
N GLY A 214 36.45 15.19 4.44
CA GLY A 214 35.42 16.16 4.12
C GLY A 214 35.27 16.54 2.65
N ASP A 215 36.14 16.04 1.77
CA ASP A 215 36.02 16.27 0.33
C ASP A 215 34.79 15.57 -0.25
N VAL A 216 34.16 16.19 -1.25
CA VAL A 216 33.05 15.61 -2.01
C VAL A 216 33.61 14.97 -3.28
N VAL A 217 33.44 13.66 -3.42
CA VAL A 217 33.98 12.89 -4.54
C VAL A 217 32.90 12.04 -5.21
N LYS A 218 33.02 11.87 -6.52
CA LYS A 218 32.20 10.93 -7.29
C LYS A 218 32.78 9.53 -7.19
N VAL A 219 31.94 8.57 -6.83
CA VAL A 219 32.32 7.18 -6.60
C VAL A 219 31.31 6.26 -7.24
N LYS A 220 31.78 5.24 -7.96
CA LYS A 220 30.94 4.18 -8.55
C LYS A 220 30.90 2.99 -7.61
N VAL A 221 29.73 2.43 -7.42
CA VAL A 221 29.55 1.21 -6.62
C VAL A 221 29.97 0.03 -7.47
N LEU A 222 30.96 -0.73 -7.03
CA LEU A 222 31.38 -1.95 -7.73
C LEU A 222 30.52 -3.13 -7.30
N GLU A 223 30.40 -3.32 -5.98
CA GLU A 223 29.77 -4.50 -5.41
C GLU A 223 29.29 -4.19 -3.99
N VAL A 224 28.19 -4.81 -3.59
CA VAL A 224 27.69 -4.77 -2.21
C VAL A 224 27.83 -6.18 -1.64
N ASP A 225 28.68 -6.33 -0.63
CA ASP A 225 28.92 -7.62 0.04
C ASP A 225 27.67 -8.05 0.84
N LYS A 226 27.51 -9.35 1.11
CA LYS A 226 26.37 -9.92 1.87
C LYS A 226 26.25 -9.38 3.31
N GLN A 227 27.29 -8.71 3.80
CA GLN A 227 27.32 -8.02 5.10
C GLN A 227 26.94 -6.53 5.00
N GLY A 228 26.49 -6.04 3.84
CA GLY A 228 26.12 -4.64 3.61
C GLY A 228 27.31 -3.69 3.41
N ARG A 229 28.53 -4.21 3.23
CA ARG A 229 29.72 -3.40 2.96
C ARG A 229 29.77 -3.04 1.47
N ILE A 230 29.85 -1.75 1.20
CA ILE A 230 29.78 -1.20 -0.16
C ILE A 230 31.22 -0.97 -0.65
N ARG A 231 31.60 -1.62 -1.75
CA ARG A 231 32.89 -1.38 -2.41
C ARG A 231 32.71 -0.29 -3.45
N LEU A 232 33.49 0.77 -3.30
CA LEU A 232 33.45 1.94 -4.16
C LEU A 232 34.74 2.04 -4.99
N SER A 233 34.64 2.62 -6.17
CA SER A 233 35.77 2.92 -7.04
C SER A 233 35.64 4.31 -7.65
N MET A 234 36.73 5.06 -7.61
CA MET A 234 36.85 6.35 -8.30
C MET A 234 37.38 6.15 -9.73
N LYS A 235 38.23 5.14 -9.96
CA LYS A 235 38.67 4.74 -11.33
C LYS A 235 37.51 4.42 -12.26
N ALA A 236 36.55 3.64 -11.76
CA ALA A 236 35.45 3.16 -12.57
C ALA A 236 34.44 4.27 -12.95
N VAL A 237 34.61 5.47 -12.37
CA VAL A 237 33.94 6.71 -12.80
C VAL A 237 34.64 7.28 -14.03
N GLU A 238 35.98 7.42 -13.99
CA GLU A 238 36.80 7.90 -15.12
C GLU A 238 36.72 6.99 -16.35
N GLU A 239 36.72 5.66 -16.16
CA GLU A 239 36.55 4.69 -17.26
C GLU A 239 35.13 4.70 -17.86
N GLY A 240 34.13 5.18 -17.10
CA GLY A 240 32.73 5.26 -17.54
C GLY A 240 32.39 6.48 -18.37
N GLU A 241 33.16 7.58 -18.26
CA GLU A 241 33.00 8.76 -19.13
C GLU A 241 33.51 8.50 -20.56
N GLY A 242 34.19 7.38 -20.81
CA GLY A 242 34.64 6.95 -22.15
C GLY A 242 33.64 6.09 -22.95
N ALA A 243 32.46 5.74 -22.40
CA ALA A 243 31.53 4.80 -23.04
C ALA A 243 30.09 5.34 -23.17
N SER A 244 29.94 6.65 -23.38
CA SER A 244 28.66 7.26 -23.77
C SER A 244 28.85 8.37 -24.80
N ALA A 245 29.38 8.00 -25.97
CA ALA A 245 29.14 8.70 -27.23
C ALA A 245 29.58 7.81 -28.41
N GLU A 246 28.72 6.86 -28.79
CA GLU A 246 28.48 6.47 -30.19
C GLU A 246 27.12 5.77 -30.29
#